data_AF-A0A1G7UQ63-F1
#
_entry.id   AF-A0A1G7UQ63-F1
#
_cell.length_a   1.000
_cell.length_b   1.000
_cell.length_c   1.000
_cell.angle_alpha   90.00
_cell.angle_beta   90.00
_cell.angle_gamma   90.00
#
_symmetry.space_group_name_H-M   'P 1'
#
loop_
_entity.id
_entity.type
_entity.pdbx_description
1 polymer ?
#
loop_
_entity_poly.entity_id
_entity_poly.type
_entity_poly.pdbx_seq_one_letter_code
_entity_poly.pdbx_strand_id
1 'polypeptide(L)'
;MIILLYAAIGLAAITVIGNLMLGKWNAQRLDTRIGERADSYMASLEREGVPEAMAAMGDAERRDVLLAAGREVRAESDKRFYIATIGGIIAFFVALGFAIEGAGTRDFVIALLIAVAALYGLNVFLYRTFKSRMAGRGIDIDRLKTG
;
A
#
# COMPACT_ATOMS: atom_id res chain seq x y z
N MET A 1 11.75 -24.13 -20.03
CA MET A 1 10.84 -22.97 -20.19
C MET A 1 9.46 -23.19 -19.57
N ILE A 2 8.72 -24.24 -19.97
CA ILE A 2 7.38 -24.53 -19.43
C ILE A 2 7.34 -24.67 -17.89
N ILE A 3 8.34 -25.33 -17.30
CA ILE A 3 8.42 -25.54 -15.84
C ILE A 3 8.62 -24.21 -15.09
N LEU A 4 9.42 -23.27 -15.64
CA LEU A 4 9.61 -21.95 -15.05
C LEU A 4 8.34 -21.09 -15.13
N LEU A 5 7.59 -21.23 -16.23
CA LEU A 5 6.29 -20.57 -16.40
C LEU A 5 5.29 -21.05 -15.34
N TYR A 6 5.14 -22.38 -15.18
CA TYR A 6 4.23 -22.95 -14.18
C TYR A 6 4.66 -22.62 -12.74
N ALA A 7 5.96 -22.63 -12.45
CA ALA A 7 6.48 -22.26 -11.14
C ALA A 7 6.19 -20.77 -10.81
N ALA A 8 6.35 -19.87 -11.79
CA ALA A 8 6.06 -18.45 -11.61
C ALA A 8 4.55 -18.18 -11.44
N ILE A 9 3.70 -18.88 -12.21
CA ILE A 9 2.24 -18.82 -12.05
C ILE A 9 1.82 -19.34 -10.68
N GLY A 10 2.39 -20.46 -10.24
CA GLY A 10 2.14 -21.03 -8.92
C GLY A 10 2.53 -20.08 -7.80
N LEU A 11 3.71 -19.45 -7.87
CA LEU A 11 4.15 -18.45 -6.90
C LEU A 11 3.25 -17.20 -6.90
N ALA A 12 2.90 -16.67 -8.07
CA ALA A 12 2.00 -15.53 -8.18
C ALA A 12 0.62 -15.83 -7.55
N ALA A 13 0.05 -17.00 -7.85
CA ALA A 13 -1.21 -17.45 -7.29
C ALA A 13 -1.13 -17.63 -5.76
N ILE A 14 -0.07 -18.26 -5.24
CA ILE A 14 0.14 -18.45 -3.80
C ILE A 14 0.27 -17.10 -3.09
N THR A 15 0.99 -16.15 -3.66
CA THR A 15 1.21 -14.83 -3.06
C THR A 15 -0.09 -14.01 -3.02
N VAL A 16 -0.86 -14.04 -4.11
CA VAL A 16 -2.15 -13.34 -4.20
C VAL A 16 -3.20 -13.98 -3.28
N ILE A 17 -3.35 -15.31 -3.35
CA ILE A 17 -4.36 -16.05 -2.57
C ILE A 17 -4.02 -16.04 -1.08
N GLY A 18 -2.75 -16.29 -0.73
CA GLY A 18 -2.28 -16.28 0.66
C GLY A 18 -2.51 -14.92 1.32
N ASN A 19 -2.26 -13.82 0.60
CA ASN A 19 -2.48 -12.49 1.15
C ASN A 19 -3.96 -12.12 1.25
N LEU A 20 -4.80 -12.52 0.28
CA LEU A 20 -6.25 -12.35 0.34
C LEU A 20 -6.87 -13.08 1.54
N MET A 21 -6.42 -14.31 1.82
CA MET A 21 -6.88 -15.09 2.97
C MET A 21 -6.42 -14.47 4.30
N LEU A 22 -5.17 -14.02 4.39
CA LEU A 22 -4.63 -13.38 5.60
C LEU A 22 -5.32 -12.04 5.91
N GLY A 23 -5.65 -11.24 4.88
CA GLY A 23 -6.35 -9.97 5.05
C GLY A 23 -7.76 -10.13 5.64
N LYS A 24 -8.50 -11.15 5.20
CA LYS A 24 -9.88 -11.40 5.66
C LYS A 24 -9.93 -11.90 7.11
N TRP A 25 -8.92 -12.65 7.55
CA TRP A 25 -8.85 -13.23 8.90
C TRP A 25 -8.41 -12.22 9.98
N ASN A 26 -7.71 -11.16 9.58
CA ASN A 26 -7.21 -10.15 10.51
C ASN A 26 -8.00 -8.82 10.50
N ALA A 27 -9.10 -8.72 9.75
CA ALA A 27 -9.86 -7.47 9.61
C ALA A 27 -10.30 -6.87 10.97
N GLN A 28 -10.76 -7.71 11.90
CA GLN A 28 -11.19 -7.24 13.22
C GLN A 28 -10.00 -6.74 14.06
N ARG A 29 -8.86 -7.45 14.03
CA ARG A 29 -7.63 -7.01 14.71
C ARG A 29 -7.08 -5.72 14.10
N LEU A 30 -7.22 -5.55 12.79
CA LEU A 30 -6.82 -4.35 12.06
C LEU A 30 -7.66 -3.13 12.45
N ASP A 31 -8.99 -3.26 12.55
CA ASP A 31 -9.86 -2.16 12.98
C ASP A 31 -9.58 -1.75 14.43
N THR A 32 -9.33 -2.71 15.32
CA THR A 32 -8.87 -2.41 16.69
C THR A 32 -7.56 -1.62 16.69
N ARG A 33 -6.56 -2.02 15.90
CA ARG A 33 -5.29 -1.26 15.78
C ARG A 33 -5.49 0.13 15.21
N ILE A 34 -6.42 0.33 14.27
CA ILE A 34 -6.75 1.66 13.74
C ILE A 34 -7.30 2.54 14.88
N GLY A 35 -8.19 1.97 15.71
CA GLY A 35 -8.70 2.64 16.92
C GLY A 35 -7.59 3.06 17.88
N GLU A 36 -6.75 2.11 18.28
CA GLU A 36 -5.61 2.36 19.18
C GLU A 36 -4.66 3.44 18.62
N ARG A 37 -4.42 3.46 17.31
CA ARG A 37 -3.60 4.47 16.66
C ARG A 37 -4.25 5.85 16.62
N ALA A 38 -5.56 5.92 16.40
CA ALA A 38 -6.29 7.18 16.46
C ALA A 38 -6.30 7.76 17.88
N ASP A 39 -6.52 6.92 18.89
CA ASP A 39 -6.50 7.31 20.30
C ASP A 39 -5.09 7.77 20.73
N SER A 40 -4.04 7.05 20.31
CA SER A 40 -2.65 7.46 20.55
C SER A 40 -2.30 8.77 19.84
N TYR A 41 -2.86 9.03 18.65
CA TYR A 41 -2.64 10.29 17.95
C TYR A 41 -3.36 11.43 18.69
N MET A 42 -4.61 11.27 19.10
CA MET A 42 -5.32 12.25 19.94
C MET A 42 -4.49 12.66 21.17
N ALA A 43 -3.94 11.70 21.90
CA ALA A 43 -3.09 11.97 23.06
C ALA A 43 -1.78 12.73 22.71
N SER A 44 -1.25 12.54 21.49
CA SER A 44 -0.10 13.34 21.02
C SER A 44 -0.50 14.76 20.63
N LEU A 45 -1.72 14.98 20.10
CA LEU A 45 -2.23 16.30 19.77
C LEU A 45 -2.42 17.18 21.01
N GLU A 46 -2.81 16.59 22.13
CA GLU A 46 -2.89 17.30 23.42
C GLU A 46 -1.52 17.79 23.91
N ARG A 47 -0.43 17.08 23.57
CA ARG A 47 0.94 17.41 23.98
C ARG A 47 1.65 18.34 23.01
N GLU A 48 1.46 18.13 21.72
CA GLU A 48 2.19 18.80 20.64
C GLU A 48 1.40 19.96 20.02
N GLY A 49 0.11 20.07 20.34
CA GLY A 49 -0.80 21.06 19.80
C GLY A 49 -1.67 20.53 18.66
N VAL A 50 -2.88 21.06 18.57
CA VAL A 50 -3.85 20.68 17.53
C VAL A 50 -3.57 21.49 16.25
N PRO A 51 -3.45 20.83 15.08
CA PRO A 51 -3.33 21.51 13.80
C PRO A 51 -4.47 22.49 13.54
N GLU A 52 -4.19 23.61 12.88
CA GLU A 52 -5.18 24.66 12.61
C GLU A 52 -6.43 24.13 11.88
N ALA A 53 -6.25 23.16 10.98
CA ALA A 53 -7.33 22.48 10.26
C ALA A 53 -8.30 21.68 11.17
N MET A 54 -7.88 21.33 12.38
CA MET A 54 -8.68 20.59 13.37
C MET A 54 -8.99 21.40 14.64
N ALA A 55 -8.48 22.64 14.73
CA ALA A 55 -8.62 23.46 15.93
C ALA A 55 -10.07 23.85 16.22
N ALA A 56 -10.89 24.00 15.17
CA ALA A 56 -12.32 24.29 15.30
C ALA A 56 -13.18 23.07 15.67
N MET A 57 -12.62 21.86 15.62
CA MET A 57 -13.34 20.61 15.87
C MET A 57 -13.35 20.26 17.36
N GLY A 58 -14.46 19.68 17.83
CA GLY A 58 -14.53 19.06 19.17
C GLY A 58 -13.73 17.76 19.25
N ASP A 59 -13.39 17.30 20.46
CA ASP A 59 -12.53 16.12 20.63
C ASP A 59 -13.12 14.84 20.02
N ALA A 60 -14.44 14.66 20.13
CA ALA A 60 -15.15 13.54 19.49
C ALA A 60 -15.07 13.60 17.96
N GLU A 61 -15.23 14.80 17.39
CA GLU A 61 -15.15 15.03 15.94
C GLU A 61 -13.72 14.81 15.43
N ARG A 62 -12.70 15.27 16.15
CA ARG A 62 -11.29 15.01 15.81
C ARG A 62 -10.99 13.52 15.80
N ARG A 63 -11.48 12.79 16.81
CA ARG A 63 -11.31 11.34 16.90
C ARG A 63 -11.94 10.63 15.71
N ASP A 64 -13.15 11.00 15.32
CA ASP A 64 -13.84 10.42 14.16
C ASP A 64 -13.09 10.71 12.85
N VAL A 65 -12.56 11.93 12.69
CA VAL A 65 -11.70 12.28 11.55
C VAL A 65 -10.43 11.42 11.51
N LEU A 66 -9.78 11.20 12.65
CA LEU A 66 -8.57 10.37 12.74
C LEU A 66 -8.87 8.88 12.48
N LEU A 67 -10.03 8.38 12.92
CA LEU A 67 -10.48 7.01 12.61
C LEU A 67 -10.75 6.85 11.11
N ALA A 68 -11.46 7.80 10.50
CA ALA A 68 -11.70 7.82 9.06
C ALA A 68 -10.38 7.89 8.28
N ALA A 69 -9.46 8.76 8.71
CA ALA A 69 -8.13 8.88 8.15
C ALA A 69 -7.32 7.58 8.27
N GLY A 70 -7.37 6.90 9.41
CA GLY A 70 -6.71 5.60 9.59
C GLY A 70 -7.23 4.53 8.63
N ARG A 71 -8.54 4.51 8.38
CA ARG A 71 -9.14 3.64 7.35
C ARG A 71 -8.71 4.03 5.94
N GLU A 72 -8.60 5.32 5.63
CA GLU A 72 -8.07 5.79 4.34
C GLU A 72 -6.60 5.37 4.15
N VAL A 73 -5.75 5.53 5.18
CA VAL A 73 -4.34 5.11 5.16
C VAL A 73 -4.25 3.61 4.87
N ARG A 74 -5.12 2.82 5.49
CA ARG A 74 -5.19 1.38 5.24
C ARG A 74 -5.62 1.07 3.80
N ALA A 75 -6.70 1.68 3.32
CA ALA A 75 -7.21 1.48 1.98
C ALA A 75 -6.17 1.85 0.90
N GLU A 76 -5.45 2.95 1.09
CA GLU A 76 -4.38 3.35 0.18
C GLU A 76 -3.19 2.39 0.22
N SER A 77 -2.83 1.88 1.41
CA SER A 77 -1.80 0.84 1.54
C SER A 77 -2.20 -0.44 0.80
N ASP A 78 -3.44 -0.89 0.97
CA ASP A 78 -3.97 -2.08 0.29
C ASP A 78 -3.99 -1.87 -1.23
N LYS A 79 -4.46 -0.71 -1.71
CA LYS A 79 -4.45 -0.35 -3.11
C LYS A 79 -3.03 -0.39 -3.69
N ARG A 80 -2.04 0.21 -3.02
CA ARG A 80 -0.64 0.20 -3.45
C ARG A 80 -0.08 -1.23 -3.50
N PHE A 81 -0.42 -2.07 -2.52
CA PHE A 81 -0.04 -3.48 -2.53
C PHE A 81 -0.64 -4.22 -3.73
N TYR A 82 -1.93 -4.04 -4.03
CA TYR A 82 -2.57 -4.65 -5.19
C TYR A 82 -1.96 -4.17 -6.51
N ILE A 83 -1.70 -2.87 -6.65
CA ILE A 83 -1.03 -2.31 -7.84
C ILE A 83 0.35 -2.95 -8.02
N ALA A 84 1.14 -3.06 -6.95
CA ALA A 84 2.47 -3.68 -7.03
C ALA A 84 2.38 -5.18 -7.37
N THR A 85 1.41 -5.88 -6.80
CA THR A 85 1.23 -7.33 -7.01
C THR A 85 0.75 -7.62 -8.42
N ILE A 86 -0.38 -7.04 -8.82
CA ILE A 86 -0.97 -7.25 -10.16
C ILE A 86 -0.03 -6.70 -11.22
N GLY A 87 0.52 -5.49 -11.02
CA GLY A 87 1.50 -4.89 -11.91
C GLY A 87 2.76 -5.75 -12.05
N GLY A 88 3.24 -6.35 -10.97
CA GLY A 88 4.37 -7.28 -10.98
C GLY A 88 4.09 -8.55 -11.77
N ILE A 89 2.89 -9.12 -11.64
CA ILE A 89 2.46 -10.29 -12.42
C ILE A 89 2.42 -9.96 -13.91
N ILE A 90 1.77 -8.86 -14.29
CA ILE A 90 1.67 -8.42 -15.69
C ILE A 90 3.08 -8.17 -16.26
N ALA A 91 3.91 -7.43 -15.53
CA ALA A 91 5.29 -7.15 -15.90
C ALA A 91 6.11 -8.41 -16.15
N PHE A 92 5.96 -9.42 -15.29
CA PHE A 92 6.64 -10.70 -15.44
C PHE A 92 6.24 -11.41 -16.74
N PHE A 93 4.95 -11.48 -17.06
CA PHE A 93 4.49 -12.11 -18.31
C PHE A 93 4.91 -11.33 -19.55
N VAL A 94 4.88 -10.00 -19.50
CA VAL A 94 5.39 -9.14 -20.59
C VAL A 94 6.88 -9.40 -20.82
N ALA A 95 7.68 -9.41 -19.75
CA ALA A 95 9.10 -9.73 -19.82
C ALA A 95 9.34 -11.14 -20.39
N LEU A 96 8.49 -12.11 -20.02
CA LEU A 96 8.56 -13.47 -20.54
C LEU A 96 8.23 -13.55 -22.03
N GLY A 97 7.30 -12.72 -22.54
CA GLY A 97 7.07 -12.56 -23.98
C GLY A 97 8.32 -12.11 -24.73
N PHE A 98 9.01 -11.07 -24.23
CA PHE A 98 10.30 -10.63 -24.78
C PHE A 98 11.37 -11.72 -24.75
N ALA A 99 11.35 -12.60 -23.74
CA ALA A 99 12.28 -13.73 -23.66
C ALA A 99 12.04 -14.76 -24.77
N ILE A 100 10.78 -14.95 -25.18
CA ILE A 100 10.37 -15.94 -26.19
C ILE A 100 10.64 -15.42 -27.60
N GLU A 101 10.34 -14.14 -27.85
CA GLU A 101 10.42 -13.52 -29.18
C GLU A 101 11.80 -12.89 -29.49
N GLY A 102 12.57 -12.52 -28.45
CA GLY A 102 13.84 -11.80 -28.56
C GLY A 102 15.10 -12.66 -28.33
N ALA A 103 16.15 -12.03 -27.80
CA ALA A 103 17.46 -12.64 -27.56
C ALA A 103 17.53 -13.51 -26.28
N GLY A 104 16.42 -14.15 -25.90
CA GLY A 104 16.34 -15.04 -24.75
C GLY A 104 16.43 -14.33 -23.39
N THR A 105 17.19 -14.89 -22.46
CA THR A 105 17.20 -14.47 -21.04
C THR A 105 17.66 -13.03 -20.81
N ARG A 106 18.45 -12.44 -21.72
CA ARG A 106 18.92 -11.06 -21.59
C ARG A 106 17.76 -10.06 -21.66
N ASP A 107 16.87 -10.22 -22.64
CA ASP A 107 15.76 -9.28 -22.85
C ASP A 107 14.70 -9.43 -21.74
N PHE A 108 14.51 -10.65 -21.25
CA PHE A 108 13.71 -10.91 -20.04
C PHE A 108 14.18 -10.08 -18.85
N VAL A 109 15.48 -10.15 -18.52
CA VAL A 109 16.04 -9.46 -17.35
C VAL A 109 15.94 -7.95 -17.52
N ILE A 110 16.23 -7.42 -18.72
CA ILE A 110 16.12 -5.98 -18.99
C ILE A 110 14.67 -5.51 -18.83
N ALA A 111 13.71 -6.21 -19.43
CA ALA A 111 12.30 -5.88 -19.31
C ALA A 111 11.81 -5.94 -17.84
N LEU A 112 12.26 -6.95 -17.09
CA LEU A 112 11.93 -7.09 -15.67
C LEU A 112 12.49 -5.91 -14.85
N LEU A 113 13.74 -5.52 -15.07
CA LEU A 113 14.36 -4.38 -14.39
C LEU A 113 13.63 -3.07 -14.66
N ILE A 114 13.26 -2.82 -15.92
CA ILE A 114 12.47 -1.64 -16.31
C ILE A 114 11.13 -1.64 -15.58
N ALA A 115 10.46 -2.79 -15.54
CA ALA A 115 9.17 -2.89 -14.87
C ALA A 115 9.25 -2.70 -13.36
N VAL A 116 10.28 -3.25 -12.70
CA VAL A 116 10.53 -3.02 -11.26
C VAL A 116 10.76 -1.53 -10.99
N ALA A 117 11.57 -0.86 -11.81
CA ALA A 117 11.81 0.58 -11.67
C ALA A 117 10.52 1.39 -11.85
N ALA A 118 9.70 1.05 -12.85
CA ALA A 118 8.42 1.71 -13.10
C ALA A 118 7.42 1.51 -11.94
N LEU A 119 7.27 0.27 -11.45
CA LEU A 119 6.39 -0.04 -10.31
C LEU A 119 6.84 0.65 -9.04
N TYR A 120 8.15 0.70 -8.78
CA TYR A 120 8.71 1.44 -7.66
C TYR A 120 8.40 2.94 -7.77
N GLY A 121 8.64 3.55 -8.94
CA GLY A 121 8.34 4.95 -9.20
C GLY A 121 6.86 5.28 -8.99
N LEU A 122 5.96 4.45 -9.52
CA LEU A 122 4.52 4.58 -9.31
C LEU A 122 4.15 4.48 -7.83
N ASN A 123 4.73 3.53 -7.11
CA ASN A 123 4.46 3.33 -5.69
C ASN A 123 4.89 4.54 -4.84
N VAL A 124 6.08 5.09 -5.10
CA VAL A 124 6.59 6.31 -4.45
C VAL A 124 5.71 7.51 -4.78
N PHE A 125 5.31 7.67 -6.04
CA PHE A 125 4.45 8.76 -6.47
C PHE A 125 3.09 8.73 -5.78
N LEU A 126 2.45 7.56 -5.71
CA LEU A 126 1.16 7.37 -5.02
C LEU A 126 1.28 7.71 -3.53
N TYR A 127 2.31 7.19 -2.86
CA TYR A 127 2.54 7.49 -1.44
C TYR A 127 2.77 8.98 -1.18
N ARG A 128 3.61 9.63 -1.98
CA ARG A 128 3.92 11.05 -1.82
C ARG A 128 2.68 11.91 -2.04
N THR A 129 1.88 11.59 -3.06
CA THR A 129 0.63 12.30 -3.36
C THR A 129 -0.38 12.13 -2.23
N PHE A 130 -0.54 10.91 -1.70
CA PHE A 130 -1.42 10.63 -0.58
C PHE A 130 -0.95 11.35 0.69
N LYS A 131 0.34 11.26 1.03
CA LYS A 131 0.94 11.97 2.16
C LYS A 131 0.70 13.47 2.08
N SER A 132 0.90 14.07 0.90
CA SER A 132 0.66 15.50 0.67
C SER A 132 -0.81 15.88 0.88
N ARG A 133 -1.75 15.07 0.38
CA ARG A 133 -3.19 15.32 0.54
C ARG A 133 -3.62 15.25 2.01
N MET A 134 -3.06 14.33 2.78
CA MET A 134 -3.36 14.16 4.20
C MET A 134 -2.72 15.26 5.05
N ALA A 135 -1.49 15.65 4.74
CA ALA A 135 -0.83 16.79 5.37
C ALA A 135 -1.62 18.09 5.17
N GLY A 136 -2.23 18.29 3.99
CA GLY A 136 -3.13 19.42 3.74
C GLY A 136 -4.40 19.43 4.61
N ARG A 137 -4.79 18.28 5.19
CA ARG A 137 -5.86 18.15 6.19
C ARG A 137 -5.34 18.22 7.64
N GLY A 138 -4.05 18.51 7.84
CA GLY A 138 -3.40 18.50 9.14
C GLY A 138 -3.15 17.10 9.71
N ILE A 139 -3.25 16.04 8.89
CA ILE A 139 -3.12 14.65 9.33
C ILE A 139 -1.73 14.10 8.97
N ASP A 140 -0.99 13.67 9.99
CA ASP A 140 0.24 12.90 9.83
C ASP A 140 -0.07 11.41 9.71
N ILE A 141 -0.05 10.91 8.47
CA ILE A 141 -0.33 9.51 8.17
C ILE A 141 0.68 8.54 8.79
N ASP A 142 1.90 8.98 9.10
CA ASP A 142 2.93 8.07 9.62
C ASP A 142 2.60 7.64 11.07
N ARG A 143 1.82 8.44 11.79
CA ARG A 143 1.30 8.11 13.13
C ARG A 143 0.15 7.12 13.09
N LEU A 144 -0.66 7.16 12.01
CA LEU A 144 -1.83 6.32 11.80
C LEU A 144 -1.52 4.97 11.13
N LYS A 145 -0.27 4.72 10.72
CA LYS A 145 0.11 3.46 10.09
C LYS A 145 -0.08 2.27 11.04
N THR A 146 -0.93 1.36 10.64
CA THR A 146 -1.05 0.00 11.19
C THR A 146 -0.16 -0.91 10.37
N GLY A 147 1.11 -1.04 10.79
CA GLY A 147 2.07 -1.97 10.17
C GLY A 147 1.55 -3.39 10.07
#